data_AF-A0A933NWR8-F1
#
_entry.id   AF-A0A933NWR8-F1
#
_cell.length_a   1.000
_cell.length_b   1.000
_cell.length_c   1.000
_cell.angle_alpha   90.00
_cell.angle_beta   90.00
_cell.angle_gamma   90.00
#
_symmetry.space_group_name_H-M   'P 1'
#
loop_
_entity.id
_entity.type
_entity.pdbx_description
1 polymer ?
#
loop_
_entity_poly.entity_id
_entity_poly.type
_entity_poly.pdbx_seq_one_letter_code
_entity_poly.pdbx_strand_id
1 'polypeptide(L)'
;MASKRIYGVPDEDTPELTKEMLKRARTLNEILLERGLPPLPGRPKAAVTKTPINLRLDPEIVAHFKAGGEGWQTRINAVLSRHVKAASATAARKKKAS
;
A
#
# COMPACT_ATOMS: atom_id res chain seq x y z
N MET A 1 19.99 -0.44 -30.21
CA MET A 1 18.53 -0.67 -30.06
C MET A 1 18.32 -1.63 -28.90
N ALA A 2 17.63 -1.22 -27.83
CA ALA A 2 17.42 -2.08 -26.66
C ALA A 2 16.26 -3.06 -26.95
N SER A 3 16.56 -4.36 -26.95
CA SER A 3 15.55 -5.40 -27.13
C SER A 3 14.54 -5.35 -25.99
N LYS A 4 13.25 -5.25 -26.33
CA LYS A 4 12.15 -5.17 -25.37
C LYS A 4 11.97 -6.54 -24.73
N ARG A 5 12.18 -6.63 -23.42
CA ARG A 5 11.98 -7.86 -22.64
C ARG A 5 10.48 -8.20 -22.70
N ILE A 6 10.14 -9.32 -23.34
CA ILE A 6 8.79 -9.87 -23.33
C ILE A 6 8.67 -10.87 -22.18
N TYR A 7 7.67 -10.68 -21.33
CA TYR A 7 7.34 -11.57 -20.22
C TYR A 7 5.99 -12.23 -20.50
N GLY A 8 5.81 -13.47 -20.05
CA GLY A 8 4.53 -14.18 -20.15
C GLY A 8 4.26 -14.85 -21.50
N VAL A 9 5.31 -15.29 -22.20
CA VAL A 9 5.14 -16.20 -23.34
C VAL A 9 4.89 -17.60 -22.75
N PRO A 10 3.76 -18.25 -23.06
CA PRO A 10 3.49 -19.59 -22.59
C PRO A 10 4.49 -20.60 -23.17
N ASP A 11 4.92 -21.54 -22.35
CA ASP A 11 5.81 -22.64 -22.73
C ASP A 11 5.36 -23.96 -22.07
N GLU A 12 6.08 -25.06 -22.30
CA GLU A 12 5.72 -26.37 -21.74
C GLU A 12 5.72 -26.39 -20.20
N ASP A 13 6.62 -25.64 -19.56
CA ASP A 13 6.71 -25.54 -18.10
C ASP A 13 5.73 -24.51 -17.53
N THR A 14 5.36 -23.51 -18.33
CA THR A 14 4.47 -22.40 -17.97
C THR A 14 3.32 -22.27 -18.99
N PRO A 15 2.42 -23.27 -19.06
CA PRO A 15 1.29 -23.22 -19.99
C PRO A 15 0.27 -22.14 -19.61
N GLU A 16 -0.58 -21.75 -20.56
CA GLU A 16 -1.64 -20.80 -20.29
C GLU A 16 -2.64 -21.31 -19.24
N LEU A 17 -3.06 -20.40 -18.36
CA LEU A 17 -4.04 -20.71 -17.33
C LEU A 17 -5.44 -20.78 -17.93
N THR A 18 -5.87 -21.99 -18.29
CA THR A 18 -7.21 -22.21 -18.89
C THR A 18 -8.34 -22.07 -17.88
N LYS A 19 -9.57 -21.85 -18.38
CA LYS A 19 -10.79 -21.75 -17.54
C LYS A 19 -11.06 -23.05 -16.77
N GLU A 20 -10.82 -24.20 -17.37
CA GLU A 20 -10.98 -25.49 -16.70
C GLU A 20 -9.95 -25.67 -15.57
N MET A 21 -8.72 -25.17 -15.76
CA MET A 21 -7.71 -25.15 -14.70
C MET A 21 -8.12 -24.27 -13.51
N LEU A 22 -8.74 -23.11 -13.77
CA LEU A 22 -9.28 -22.23 -12.74
C LEU A 22 -10.44 -22.87 -11.98
N LYS A 23 -11.35 -23.58 -12.66
CA LYS A 23 -12.48 -24.28 -12.03
C LYS A 23 -12.03 -25.34 -11.03
N ARG A 24 -10.92 -26.03 -11.31
CA ARG A 24 -10.33 -27.04 -10.41
C ARG A 24 -9.29 -26.48 -9.43
N ALA A 25 -9.00 -25.18 -9.49
CA ALA A 25 -8.01 -24.57 -8.61
C ALA A 25 -8.50 -24.60 -7.16
N ARG A 26 -7.61 -24.97 -6.24
CA ARG A 26 -7.88 -24.97 -4.80
C ARG A 26 -7.16 -23.80 -4.14
N THR A 27 -7.73 -23.27 -3.07
CA THR A 27 -7.04 -22.24 -2.29
C THR A 27 -5.92 -22.86 -1.45
N LEU A 28 -4.87 -22.09 -1.16
CA LEU A 28 -3.78 -22.58 -0.31
C LEU A 28 -4.27 -22.95 1.10
N ASN A 29 -5.29 -22.25 1.61
CA ASN A 29 -5.90 -22.57 2.90
C ASN A 29 -6.66 -23.90 2.89
N GLU A 30 -7.36 -24.26 1.80
CA GLU A 30 -7.98 -25.59 1.66
C GLU A 30 -6.93 -26.70 1.74
N ILE A 31 -5.81 -26.54 1.04
CA ILE A 31 -4.71 -27.52 1.02
C ILE A 31 -4.07 -27.64 2.41
N LEU A 32 -3.89 -26.52 3.12
CA LEU A 32 -3.34 -26.53 4.47
C LEU A 32 -4.27 -27.24 5.46
N LEU A 33 -5.58 -26.96 5.39
CA LEU A 33 -6.57 -27.58 6.27
C LEU A 33 -6.68 -29.09 6.06
N GLU A 34 -6.67 -29.55 4.80
CA GLU A 34 -6.64 -30.99 4.44
C GLU A 34 -5.40 -31.70 5.02
N ARG A 35 -4.29 -30.97 5.19
CA ARG A 35 -3.04 -31.46 5.77
C ARG A 35 -2.95 -31.30 7.30
N GLY A 36 -4.02 -30.86 7.96
CA GLY A 36 -4.04 -30.60 9.40
C GLY A 36 -3.20 -29.39 9.84
N LEU A 37 -2.85 -28.51 8.90
CA LEU A 37 -2.11 -27.27 9.16
C LEU A 37 -3.08 -26.09 9.33
N PRO A 38 -2.77 -25.13 10.21
CA PRO A 38 -3.60 -23.94 10.36
C PRO A 38 -3.59 -23.10 9.07
N PRO A 39 -4.70 -22.40 8.76
CA PRO A 39 -4.74 -21.49 7.62
C PRO A 39 -3.71 -20.36 7.80
N LEU A 40 -3.20 -19.85 6.68
CA LEU A 40 -2.26 -18.73 6.73
C LEU A 40 -2.97 -17.52 7.35
N PRO A 41 -2.36 -16.87 8.37
CA PRO A 41 -2.88 -15.60 8.84
C PRO A 41 -2.79 -14.58 7.71
N GLY A 42 -3.86 -13.82 7.52
CA GLY A 42 -3.83 -12.66 6.62
C GLY A 42 -2.80 -11.63 7.09
N ARG A 43 -2.51 -10.64 6.24
CA ARG A 43 -1.65 -9.51 6.64
C ARG A 43 -2.21 -8.90 7.94
N PRO A 44 -1.39 -8.73 8.99
CA PRO A 44 -1.83 -8.12 10.23
C PRO A 44 -2.52 -6.78 9.96
N LYS A 45 -3.72 -6.59 10.51
CA LYS A 45 -4.42 -5.30 10.40
C LYS A 45 -3.57 -4.24 11.10
N ALA A 46 -3.28 -3.13 10.40
CA ALA A 46 -2.62 -2.00 11.03
C ALA A 46 -3.53 -1.42 12.13
N ALA A 47 -2.97 -1.18 13.32
CA ALA A 47 -3.72 -0.63 14.45
C ALA A 47 -4.32 0.77 14.15
N VAL A 48 -3.63 1.55 13.32
CA VAL A 48 -4.11 2.84 12.80
C VAL A 48 -3.86 2.87 11.30
N THR A 49 -4.93 3.02 10.52
CA THR A 49 -4.86 3.16 9.07
C THR A 49 -4.90 4.62 8.68
N LYS A 50 -4.25 4.96 7.55
CA LYS A 50 -4.42 6.28 6.93
C LYS A 50 -5.81 6.34 6.32
N THR A 51 -6.55 7.42 6.58
CA THR A 51 -7.85 7.64 5.94
C THR A 51 -7.63 8.07 4.48
N PRO A 52 -8.14 7.33 3.48
CA PRO A 52 -8.10 7.78 2.10
C PRO A 52 -9.10 8.93 1.94
N ILE A 53 -8.61 10.12 1.58
CA ILE A 53 -9.44 11.29 1.34
C ILE A 53 -9.13 11.88 -0.04
N ASN A 54 -10.12 12.54 -0.63
CA ASN A 54 -9.91 13.38 -1.81
C ASN A 54 -9.58 14.80 -1.34
N LEU A 55 -8.36 15.26 -1.58
CA LEU A 55 -7.86 16.57 -1.17
C LEU A 55 -7.26 17.30 -2.37
N ARG A 56 -7.62 18.57 -2.53
CA ARG A 56 -7.00 19.48 -3.50
C ARG A 56 -5.90 20.27 -2.80
N LEU A 57 -4.74 20.33 -3.45
CA LEU A 57 -3.56 21.08 -3.00
C LEU A 57 -3.10 21.98 -4.14
N ASP A 58 -2.37 23.03 -3.79
CA ASP A 58 -1.84 23.94 -4.81
C ASP A 58 -0.90 23.20 -5.78
N PRO A 59 -0.94 23.53 -7.08
CA PRO A 59 -0.15 22.83 -8.10
C PRO A 59 1.34 22.82 -7.81
N GLU A 60 1.86 23.93 -7.29
CA GLU A 60 3.27 24.12 -6.93
C GLU A 60 3.72 23.20 -5.78
N ILE A 61 2.86 22.97 -4.79
CA ILE A 61 3.11 22.00 -3.71
C ILE A 61 3.20 20.59 -4.29
N VAL A 62 2.23 20.21 -5.13
CA VAL A 62 2.21 18.87 -5.74
C VAL A 62 3.42 18.66 -6.63
N ALA A 63 3.79 19.65 -7.45
CA ALA A 63 4.97 19.61 -8.31
C ALA A 63 6.26 19.42 -7.50
N HIS A 64 6.44 20.20 -6.44
CA HIS A 64 7.60 20.10 -5.55
C HIS A 64 7.78 18.69 -4.98
N PHE A 65 6.74 18.09 -4.41
CA PHE A 65 6.85 16.77 -3.81
C PHE A 65 7.03 15.66 -4.85
N LYS A 66 6.31 15.74 -5.98
CA LYS A 66 6.42 14.77 -7.09
C LYS A 66 7.79 14.76 -7.74
N ALA A 67 8.48 15.90 -7.84
CA ALA A 67 9.83 15.98 -8.37
C ALA A 67 10.83 15.07 -7.61
N GLY A 68 10.56 14.81 -6.32
CA GLY A 68 11.35 13.86 -5.52
C GLY A 68 11.05 12.37 -5.77
N GLY A 69 10.26 12.02 -6.79
CA GLY A 69 10.00 10.64 -7.18
C GLY A 69 9.11 9.85 -6.21
N GLU A 70 9.33 8.53 -6.17
CA GLU A 70 8.55 7.59 -5.35
C GLU A 70 8.48 8.03 -3.87
N GLY A 71 7.33 7.77 -3.23
CA GLY A 71 7.11 8.15 -1.83
C GLY A 71 6.77 9.63 -1.61
N TRP A 72 6.51 10.42 -2.65
CA TRP A 72 6.14 11.83 -2.50
C TRP A 72 4.89 12.07 -1.64
N GLN A 73 3.89 11.17 -1.72
CA GLN A 73 2.70 11.20 -0.85
C GLN A 73 3.05 10.95 0.63
N THR A 74 4.03 10.09 0.90
CA THR A 74 4.52 9.86 2.26
C THR A 74 5.24 11.09 2.80
N ARG A 75 6.04 11.77 1.96
CA ARG A 75 6.74 13.00 2.34
C ARG A 75 5.78 14.14 2.66
N ILE A 76 4.78 14.39 1.82
CA ILE A 76 3.81 15.46 2.10
C ILE A 76 2.97 15.16 3.35
N ASN A 77 2.57 13.91 3.57
CA ASN A 77 1.90 13.51 4.81
C ASN A 77 2.76 13.74 6.06
N ALA A 78 4.08 13.51 5.97
CA ALA A 78 4.99 13.75 7.08
C ALA A 78 5.06 15.25 7.44
N VAL A 79 5.03 16.14 6.45
CA VAL A 79 5.00 17.60 6.67
C VAL A 79 3.70 18.02 7.36
N LEU A 80 2.55 17.56 6.88
CA LEU A 80 1.25 17.83 7.51
C LEU A 80 1.20 17.31 8.96
N SER A 81 1.71 16.10 9.19
CA SER A 81 1.76 15.51 10.53
C SER A 81 2.62 16.34 11.51
N ARG A 82 3.77 16.86 11.05
CA ARG A 82 4.63 17.74 11.85
C ARG A 82 3.90 19.03 12.23
N HIS A 83 3.18 19.64 11.28
CA HIS A 83 2.40 20.85 11.54
C HIS A 83 1.31 20.62 12.59
N VAL A 84 0.55 19.52 12.47
CA VAL A 84 -0.50 19.16 13.46
C VAL A 84 0.10 18.94 14.86
N LYS A 85 1.24 18.23 14.97
CA LYS A 85 1.91 18.01 16.25
C LYS A 85 2.43 19.30 16.89
N ALA A 86 2.95 20.23 16.07
CA ALA A 86 3.39 21.52 16.57
C ALA A 86 2.21 22.36 17.08
N ALA A 87 1.10 22.40 16.33
CA ALA A 87 -0.10 23.11 16.72
C ALA A 87 -0.70 22.57 18.03
N SER A 88 -0.75 21.25 18.20
CA SER A 88 -1.27 20.63 19.43
C SER A 88 -0.39 20.89 20.65
N ALA A 89 0.94 20.92 20.49
CA ALA A 89 1.88 21.29 21.56
C ALA A 89 1.69 22.74 22.03
N THR A 90 1.46 23.67 21.11
CA THR A 90 1.19 25.08 21.44
C THR A 90 -0.13 25.24 22.20
N ALA A 91 -1.19 24.55 21.76
CA ALA A 91 -2.48 24.57 22.44
C ALA A 91 -2.41 24.02 23.87
N ALA A 92 -1.64 22.94 24.07
CA ALA A 92 -1.42 22.35 25.39
C ALA A 92 -0.70 23.29 26.37
N ARG A 93 0.26 24.09 25.87
CA ARG A 93 0.96 25.10 26.68
C ARG A 93 0.03 26.23 27.14
N LYS A 94 -0.84 26.73 26.27
CA LYS A 94 -1.81 27.80 26.60
C LYS A 94 -2.80 27.36 27.68
N LYS A 95 -3.25 26.10 27.66
CA LYS A 95 -4.15 25.54 28.68
C LYS A 95 -3.54 25.41 30.08
N LYS A 96 -2.21 25.27 30.21
CA LYS A 96 -1.52 25.22 31.50
C LYS A 96 -1.25 26.60 32.11
N ALA A 97 -1.36 27.66 31.30
CA ALA A 97 -1.10 29.04 31.71
C ALA A 97 -2.39 29.81 32.04
N SER A 98 -3.53 29.13 32.06
CA SER A 98 -4.85 29.61 32.48
C SER A 98 -5.36 28.74 33.62
#